data_AF-A0A1S1HJP7-F1
#
_entry.id   AF-A0A1S1HJP7-F1
#
_cell.length_a   1.000
_cell.length_b   1.000
_cell.length_c   1.000
_cell.angle_alpha   90.00
_cell.angle_beta   90.00
_cell.angle_gamma   90.00
#
_symmetry.space_group_name_H-M   'P 1'
#
loop_
_entity.id
_entity.type
_entity.pdbx_description
1 polymer ?
#
loop_
_entity_poly.entity_id
_entity_poly.type
_entity_poly.pdbx_seq_one_letter_code
_entity_poly.pdbx_strand_id
1 'polypeptide(L)'
;MGRARRSFKLRLSPAGLDVLIDSHCHLIRATRSLIAWGTTLHVAIEYLNSMPTDEIIDQLKGQQLSFLGGGAEHHVGASCQLWDIATSITERVQKDSPEARQPTLGRIYIVALLQITKADQTALLRAFDRALQSGARTPASRDTNDLAG
;
A
#
# COMPACT_ATOMS: atom_id res chain seq x y z
N MET A 1 -10.18 -16.85 21.11
CA MET A 1 -8.87 -16.74 20.42
C MET A 1 -8.69 -15.32 19.92
N GLY A 2 -7.99 -14.47 20.69
CA GLY A 2 -7.79 -13.07 20.33
C GLY A 2 -6.86 -12.96 19.13
N ARG A 3 -7.40 -12.63 17.97
CA ARG A 3 -6.61 -12.35 16.77
C ARG A 3 -5.79 -11.10 17.08
N ALA A 4 -4.50 -11.27 17.39
CA ALA A 4 -3.58 -10.15 17.56
C ALA A 4 -3.53 -9.40 16.22
N ARG A 5 -4.41 -8.40 16.06
CA ARG A 5 -4.31 -7.40 14.99
C ARG A 5 -3.05 -6.61 15.31
N ARG A 6 -1.89 -7.09 14.84
CA ARG A 6 -0.65 -6.33 14.89
C ARG A 6 -0.92 -5.05 14.12
N SER A 7 -1.02 -3.95 14.84
CA SER A 7 -1.25 -2.65 14.23
C SER A 7 0.00 -2.30 13.42
N PHE A 8 -0.13 -2.30 12.10
CA PHE A 8 0.95 -1.93 11.21
C PHE A 8 1.28 -0.46 11.40
N LYS A 9 2.56 -0.18 11.68
CA LYS A 9 3.09 1.16 11.92
C LYS A 9 3.72 1.71 10.65
N LEU A 10 3.22 2.85 10.19
CA LEU A 10 3.84 3.68 9.16
C LEU A 10 4.47 4.90 9.81
N ARG A 11 5.70 5.22 9.43
CA ARG A 11 6.42 6.39 9.93
C ARG A 11 6.51 7.43 8.82
N LEU A 12 5.68 8.48 8.93
CA LEU A 12 5.48 9.46 7.87
C LEU A 12 5.80 10.87 8.37
N SER A 13 6.25 11.72 7.45
CA SER A 13 6.22 13.17 7.64
C SER A 13 4.81 13.70 7.35
N PRO A 14 4.51 14.99 7.59
CA PRO A 14 3.24 15.58 7.14
C PRO A 14 3.00 15.37 5.64
N ALA A 15 4.02 15.59 4.80
CA ALA A 15 3.91 15.34 3.36
C ALA A 15 3.70 13.85 3.03
N GLY A 16 4.29 12.94 3.80
CA GLY A 16 4.03 11.50 3.67
C GLY A 16 2.59 11.12 4.03
N LEU A 17 2.01 11.79 5.03
CA LEU A 17 0.62 11.61 5.41
C LEU A 17 -0.33 12.10 4.31
N ASP A 18 -0.03 13.23 3.66
CA ASP A 18 -0.82 13.72 2.53
C ASP A 18 -0.82 12.70 1.38
N VAL A 19 0.33 12.09 1.06
CA VAL A 19 0.40 11.00 0.07
C VAL A 19 -0.49 9.81 0.47
N LEU A 20 -0.52 9.43 1.75
CA LEU A 20 -1.40 8.36 2.23
C LEU A 20 -2.88 8.75 2.04
N ILE A 21 -3.25 9.99 2.37
CA ILE A 21 -4.62 10.51 2.20
C ILE A 21 -5.01 10.53 0.73
N ASP A 22 -4.17 11.05 -0.15
CA ASP A 22 -4.42 11.12 -1.59
C ASP A 22 -4.57 9.72 -2.20
N SER A 23 -3.70 8.79 -1.80
CA SER A 23 -3.79 7.39 -2.22
C SER A 23 -5.12 6.75 -1.79
N HIS A 24 -5.53 7.02 -0.56
CA HIS A 24 -6.79 6.52 0.00
C HIS A 24 -8.00 7.09 -0.74
N CYS A 25 -8.05 8.40 -0.93
CA CYS A 25 -9.09 9.08 -1.69
C CYS A 25 -9.16 8.57 -3.14
N HIS A 26 -8.01 8.34 -3.77
CA HIS A 26 -7.97 7.82 -5.13
C HIS A 26 -8.58 6.42 -5.20
N LEU A 27 -8.20 5.52 -4.29
CA LEU A 27 -8.76 4.17 -4.24
C LEU A 27 -10.27 4.17 -3.97
N ILE A 28 -10.77 5.00 -3.04
CA ILE A 28 -12.21 5.11 -2.78
C ILE A 28 -12.95 5.59 -4.05
N ARG A 29 -12.39 6.56 -4.77
CA ARG A 29 -12.98 7.05 -6.03
C ARG A 29 -12.97 5.97 -7.12
N ALA A 30 -11.89 5.21 -7.23
CA ALA A 30 -11.72 4.14 -8.22
C ALA A 30 -12.66 2.95 -7.95
N THR A 31 -12.74 2.51 -6.70
CA THR A 31 -13.51 1.33 -6.25
C THR A 31 -14.96 1.63 -5.91
N ARG A 32 -15.30 2.92 -5.71
CA ARG A 32 -16.60 3.38 -5.19
C ARG A 32 -16.99 2.72 -3.86
N SER A 33 -16.00 2.40 -3.03
CA SER A 33 -16.19 1.72 -1.75
C SER A 33 -15.41 2.39 -0.63
N LEU A 34 -15.96 2.38 0.58
CA LEU A 34 -15.26 2.85 1.78
C LEU A 34 -14.30 1.76 2.26
N ILE A 35 -13.01 2.02 2.11
CA ILE A 35 -11.93 1.08 2.43
C ILE A 35 -11.28 1.45 3.77
N ALA A 36 -10.71 0.46 4.47
CA ALA A 36 -9.90 0.75 5.66
C ALA A 36 -8.49 1.22 5.25
N TRP A 37 -7.84 2.06 6.06
CA TRP A 37 -6.46 2.52 5.81
C TRP A 37 -5.45 1.38 5.59
N GLY A 38 -5.55 0.31 6.37
CA GLY A 38 -4.70 -0.88 6.19
C GLY A 38 -4.97 -1.62 4.88
N THR A 39 -6.19 -1.51 4.33
CA THR A 39 -6.54 -2.03 3.00
C THR A 39 -5.88 -1.18 1.93
N THR A 40 -5.90 0.15 2.05
CA THR A 40 -5.14 1.04 1.15
C THR A 40 -3.68 0.67 1.06
N LEU A 41 -3.01 0.45 2.19
CA LEU A 41 -1.61 0.04 2.17
C LEU A 41 -1.42 -1.33 1.51
N HIS A 42 -2.34 -2.28 1.75
CA HIS A 42 -2.25 -3.60 1.14
C HIS A 42 -2.37 -3.54 -0.37
N VAL A 43 -3.34 -2.77 -0.87
CA VAL A 43 -3.54 -2.53 -2.31
C VAL A 43 -2.34 -1.83 -2.92
N ALA A 44 -1.75 -0.85 -2.21
CA ALA A 44 -0.53 -0.18 -2.66
C ALA A 44 0.61 -1.17 -2.86
N ILE A 45 0.81 -2.09 -1.91
CA ILE A 45 1.87 -3.10 -1.97
C ILE A 45 1.61 -4.12 -3.06
N GLU A 46 0.38 -4.58 -3.24
CA GLU A 46 -0.02 -5.47 -4.33
C GLU A 46 0.08 -4.82 -5.71
N TYR A 47 -0.14 -3.51 -5.80
CA TYR A 47 0.09 -2.75 -7.01
C TYR A 47 1.59 -2.69 -7.31
N LEU A 48 2.40 -2.27 -6.35
CA LEU A 48 3.85 -2.21 -6.49
C LEU A 48 4.45 -3.58 -6.83
N ASN A 49 3.95 -4.66 -6.22
CA ASN A 49 4.43 -6.01 -6.50
C ASN A 49 4.21 -6.42 -7.97
N SER A 50 3.17 -5.89 -8.62
CA SER A 50 2.90 -6.17 -10.03
C SER A 50 3.75 -5.36 -11.00
N MET A 51 4.52 -4.38 -10.52
CA MET A 51 5.40 -3.57 -11.36
C MET A 51 6.72 -4.29 -11.67
N PRO A 52 7.32 -4.01 -12.85
CA PRO A 52 8.68 -4.44 -13.19
C PRO A 52 9.71 -4.01 -12.13
N THR A 53 10.72 -4.83 -11.85
CA THR A 53 11.68 -4.56 -10.75
C THR A 53 12.49 -3.30 -11.00
N ASP A 54 12.90 -3.09 -12.25
CA ASP A 54 13.65 -1.93 -12.73
C ASP A 54 12.88 -0.62 -12.48
N GLU A 55 11.57 -0.60 -12.78
CA GLU A 55 10.72 0.54 -12.46
C GLU A 55 10.68 0.81 -10.94
N ILE A 56 10.54 -0.23 -10.11
CA ILE A 56 10.55 -0.08 -8.64
C ILE A 56 11.88 0.48 -8.15
N ILE A 57 13.00 -0.02 -8.69
CA ILE A 57 14.35 0.46 -8.37
C ILE A 57 14.47 1.95 -8.70
N ASP A 58 13.98 2.38 -9.85
CA ASP A 58 14.07 3.78 -10.26
C ASP A 58 13.19 4.69 -9.40
N GLN A 59 11.99 4.24 -9.02
CA GLN A 59 11.17 4.98 -8.05
C GLN A 59 11.88 5.07 -6.68
N LEU A 60 12.57 4.01 -6.25
CA LEU A 60 13.32 3.98 -4.98
C LEU A 60 14.52 4.94 -4.95
N LYS A 61 15.09 5.27 -6.11
CA LYS A 61 16.14 6.29 -6.24
C LYS A 61 15.59 7.72 -6.18
N GLY A 62 14.28 7.89 -6.32
CA GLY A 62 13.62 9.19 -6.33
C GLY A 62 13.94 10.02 -5.09
N GLN A 63 14.44 11.24 -5.31
CA GLN A 63 14.81 12.17 -4.24
C GLN A 63 13.62 12.53 -3.33
N GLN A 64 12.39 12.37 -3.84
CA GLN A 64 11.19 12.69 -3.09
C GLN A 64 10.97 11.79 -1.86
N LEU A 65 11.54 10.58 -1.85
CA LEU A 65 11.32 9.63 -0.76
C LEU A 65 11.94 10.07 0.56
N SER A 66 13.00 10.89 0.54
CA SER A 66 13.69 11.32 1.75
C SER A 66 12.84 12.26 2.60
N PHE A 67 11.92 13.03 1.99
CA PHE A 67 11.06 13.98 2.72
C PHE A 67 9.73 13.37 3.16
N LEU A 68 9.34 12.21 2.64
CA LEU A 68 8.05 11.56 2.93
C LEU A 68 8.11 10.69 4.18
N GLY A 69 9.29 10.18 4.53
CA GLY A 69 9.54 9.52 5.80
C GLY A 69 9.62 10.52 6.95
N GLY A 70 9.10 10.18 8.13
CA GLY A 70 9.11 11.08 9.28
C GLY A 70 9.00 10.37 10.62
N GLY A 71 8.97 11.17 11.69
CA GLY A 71 8.97 10.66 13.06
C GLY A 71 7.61 10.14 13.56
N ALA A 72 6.51 10.62 12.97
CA ALA A 72 5.15 10.34 13.43
C ALA A 72 4.72 8.91 13.08
N GLU A 73 4.28 8.16 14.08
CA GLU A 73 3.79 6.79 13.89
C GLU A 73 2.28 6.77 13.62
N HIS A 74 1.88 6.13 12.53
CA HIS A 74 0.48 5.94 12.15
C HIS A 74 0.13 4.46 12.13
N HIS A 75 -0.92 4.09 12.86
CA HIS A 75 -1.40 2.72 12.94
C HIS A 75 -2.53 2.48 11.93
N VAL A 76 -2.26 1.72 10.87
CA VAL A 76 -3.24 1.54 9.78
C VAL A 76 -4.01 0.21 9.83
N GLY A 77 -3.56 -0.76 10.63
CA GLY A 77 -4.27 -2.03 10.82
C GLY A 77 -4.36 -2.88 9.54
N ALA A 78 -3.20 -3.32 9.03
CA ALA A 78 -3.11 -4.17 7.83
C ALA A 78 -3.03 -5.68 8.15
N SER A 79 -3.22 -6.52 7.12
CA SER A 79 -3.07 -7.99 7.22
C SER A 79 -1.61 -8.40 7.45
N CYS A 80 -1.38 -9.55 8.09
CA CYS A 80 -0.04 -10.12 8.22
C CYS A 80 0.60 -10.42 6.85
N GLN A 81 -0.20 -10.82 5.87
CA GLN A 81 0.26 -11.16 4.50
C GLN A 81 0.89 -9.97 3.76
N LEU A 82 0.53 -8.74 4.15
CA LEU A 82 1.16 -7.53 3.62
C LEU A 82 2.67 -7.53 3.84
N TRP A 83 3.11 -8.04 5.01
CA TRP A 83 4.53 -8.11 5.34
C TRP A 83 5.28 -9.01 4.37
N ASP A 84 4.72 -10.19 4.07
CA ASP A 84 5.36 -11.20 3.24
C ASP A 84 5.54 -10.67 1.81
N ILE A 85 4.52 -9.99 1.27
CA ILE A 85 4.59 -9.37 -0.06
C ILE A 85 5.63 -8.24 -0.08
N ALA A 86 5.63 -7.37 0.94
CA ALA A 86 6.59 -6.27 1.03
C ALA A 86 8.04 -6.78 1.14
N THR A 87 8.26 -7.83 1.94
CA THR A 87 9.57 -8.49 2.06
C THR A 87 10.00 -9.10 0.72
N SER A 88 9.12 -9.82 0.03
CA SER A 88 9.39 -10.35 -1.31
C SER A 88 9.82 -9.25 -2.31
N ILE A 89 9.19 -8.07 -2.27
CA ILE A 89 9.63 -6.93 -3.09
C ILE A 89 11.04 -6.48 -2.72
N THR A 90 11.35 -6.34 -1.42
CA THR A 90 12.70 -5.95 -0.98
C THR A 90 13.77 -6.94 -1.43
N GLU A 91 13.47 -8.24 -1.37
CA GLU A 91 14.38 -9.31 -1.81
C GLU A 91 14.59 -9.28 -3.31
N ARG A 92 13.52 -9.13 -4.10
CA ARG A 92 13.59 -9.00 -5.56
C ARG A 92 14.41 -7.77 -5.98
N VAL A 93 14.18 -6.63 -5.34
CA VAL A 93 14.95 -5.40 -5.60
C VAL A 93 16.44 -5.58 -5.25
N GLN A 94 16.75 -6.22 -4.12
CA GLN A 94 18.14 -6.47 -3.73
C GLN A 94 18.86 -7.43 -4.69
N LYS A 95 18.15 -8.43 -5.22
CA LYS A 95 18.70 -9.39 -6.17
C LYS A 95 19.07 -8.71 -7.50
N ASP A 96 18.23 -7.82 -7.99
CA ASP A 96 18.44 -7.13 -9.27
C ASP A 96 19.38 -5.91 -9.13
N SER A 97 19.66 -5.47 -7.91
CA SER A 97 20.60 -4.39 -7.60
C SER A 97 21.49 -4.73 -6.40
N PRO A 98 22.41 -5.71 -6.54
CA PRO A 98 23.19 -6.24 -5.42
C PRO A 98 24.15 -5.23 -4.80
N GLU A 99 24.61 -4.24 -5.58
CA GLU A 99 25.50 -3.18 -5.12
C GLU A 99 24.76 -2.04 -4.39
N ALA A 100 23.44 -1.95 -4.55
CA ALA A 100 22.64 -0.96 -3.86
C ALA A 100 22.30 -1.41 -2.43
N ARG A 101 22.15 -0.42 -1.54
CA ARG A 101 21.66 -0.67 -0.18
C ARG A 101 20.22 -1.16 -0.23
N GLN A 102 19.94 -2.27 0.47
CA GLN A 102 18.59 -2.83 0.58
C GLN A 102 17.58 -1.76 1.02
N PRO A 103 16.46 -1.60 0.30
CA PRO A 103 15.42 -0.66 0.70
C PRO A 103 14.78 -1.11 2.02
N THR A 104 14.53 -0.16 2.91
CA THR A 104 13.76 -0.44 4.12
C THR A 104 12.28 -0.65 3.76
N LEU A 105 11.57 -1.46 4.55
CA LEU A 105 10.11 -1.64 4.37
C LEU A 105 9.36 -0.30 4.36
N GLY A 106 9.78 0.66 5.20
CA GLY A 106 9.21 2.01 5.20
C GLY A 106 9.31 2.70 3.83
N ARG A 107 10.45 2.58 3.14
CA ARG A 107 10.61 3.13 1.77
C ARG A 107 9.73 2.39 0.77
N ILE A 108 9.60 1.06 0.87
CA ILE A 108 8.70 0.28 0.03
C ILE A 108 7.26 0.76 0.19
N TYR A 109 6.79 0.97 1.42
CA TYR A 109 5.44 1.46 1.68
C TYR A 109 5.19 2.85 1.09
N ILE A 110 6.15 3.77 1.23
CA ILE A 110 6.02 5.13 0.69
C ILE A 110 5.99 5.08 -0.85
N VAL A 111 6.89 4.33 -1.48
CA VAL A 111 6.88 4.14 -2.94
C VAL A 111 5.56 3.56 -3.40
N ALA A 112 5.07 2.51 -2.72
CA ALA A 112 3.80 1.88 -3.04
C ALA A 112 2.65 2.89 -3.04
N LEU A 113 2.55 3.73 -2.00
CA LEU A 113 1.52 4.77 -1.92
C LEU A 113 1.66 5.81 -3.04
N LEU A 114 2.88 6.28 -3.34
CA LEU A 114 3.12 7.18 -4.47
C LEU A 114 2.70 6.59 -5.82
N GLN A 115 2.78 5.27 -6.00
CA GLN A 115 2.33 4.63 -7.24
C GLN A 115 0.80 4.61 -7.33
N ILE A 116 0.09 4.50 -6.21
CA ILE A 116 -1.38 4.59 -6.18
C ILE A 116 -1.87 5.96 -6.63
N THR A 117 -1.18 7.05 -6.29
CA THR A 117 -1.61 8.39 -6.75
C THR A 117 -1.48 8.60 -8.26
N LYS A 118 -0.69 7.76 -8.94
CA LYS A 118 -0.42 7.84 -10.39
C LYS A 118 -1.14 6.78 -11.23
N ALA A 119 -1.57 5.69 -10.60
CA ALA A 119 -2.16 4.54 -11.28
C ALA A 119 -3.53 4.86 -11.90
N ASP A 120 -3.83 4.28 -13.06
CA ASP A 120 -5.16 4.39 -13.64
C ASP A 120 -6.19 3.51 -12.89
N GLN A 121 -7.48 3.80 -13.11
CA GLN A 121 -8.56 3.10 -12.42
C GLN A 121 -8.55 1.58 -12.65
N THR A 122 -8.20 1.11 -13.85
CA THR A 122 -8.21 -0.33 -14.18
C THR A 122 -7.10 -1.06 -13.42
N ALA A 123 -5.90 -0.46 -13.39
CA ALA A 123 -4.78 -0.94 -12.61
C ALA A 123 -5.10 -1.00 -11.10
N LEU A 124 -5.76 0.04 -10.57
CA LEU A 124 -6.19 0.08 -9.18
C LEU A 124 -7.21 -1.00 -8.83
N LEU A 125 -8.21 -1.24 -9.68
CA LEU A 125 -9.19 -2.30 -9.46
C LEU A 125 -8.54 -3.69 -9.45
N ARG A 126 -7.61 -3.96 -10.37
CA ARG A 126 -6.87 -5.23 -10.38
C ARG A 126 -6.02 -5.43 -9.13
N ALA A 127 -5.34 -4.38 -8.67
CA ALA A 127 -4.57 -4.44 -7.42
C ALA A 127 -5.49 -4.62 -6.21
N PHE A 128 -6.68 -4.01 -6.25
CA PHE A 128 -7.70 -4.15 -5.22
C PHE A 128 -8.19 -5.59 -5.11
N ASP A 129 -8.54 -6.23 -6.23
CA ASP A 129 -8.97 -7.63 -6.26
C ASP A 129 -7.88 -8.56 -5.72
N ARG A 130 -6.62 -8.36 -6.13
CA ARG A 130 -5.48 -9.13 -5.59
C ARG A 130 -5.33 -8.95 -4.09
N ALA A 131 -5.43 -7.71 -3.60
CA ALA A 131 -5.34 -7.43 -2.17
C ALA A 131 -6.45 -8.15 -1.37
N LEU A 132 -7.68 -8.21 -1.89
CA LEU A 132 -8.76 -8.96 -1.25
C LEU A 132 -8.45 -10.47 -1.22
N GLN A 133 -7.93 -11.02 -2.32
CA GLN A 133 -7.51 -12.43 -2.40
C GLN A 133 -6.35 -12.76 -1.46
N SER A 134 -5.43 -11.81 -1.25
CA SER A 134 -4.30 -11.92 -0.33
C SER A 134 -4.62 -11.49 1.10
N GLY A 135 -5.92 -11.37 1.44
CA GLY A 135 -6.39 -11.23 2.82
C GLY A 135 -6.46 -9.81 3.35
N ALA A 136 -6.52 -8.80 2.47
CA ALA A 136 -6.96 -7.46 2.86
C ALA A 136 -8.40 -7.49 3.40
N ARG A 137 -8.73 -6.47 4.19
CA ARG A 137 -10.06 -6.38 4.77
C ARG A 137 -11.05 -5.99 3.67
N THR A 138 -12.06 -6.83 3.46
CA THR A 138 -13.17 -6.51 2.56
C THR A 138 -13.90 -5.27 3.05
N PRO A 139 -14.24 -4.32 2.16
CA PRO A 139 -15.14 -3.24 2.50
C PRO A 139 -16.48 -3.78 3.01
N ALA A 140 -17.22 -2.95 3.74
CA ALA A 140 -18.61 -3.28 4.02
C ALA A 140 -19.37 -3.40 2.67
N SER A 141 -20.03 -4.54 2.46
CA SER A 141 -20.97 -4.70 1.35
C SER A 141 -22.06 -3.64 1.49
N ARG A 142 -22.41 -2.96 0.40
CA ARG A 142 -23.75 -2.34 0.30
C ARG A 142 -24.69 -3.49 0.00
N ASP A 143 -25.29 -4.07 1.03
CA ASP A 143 -26.38 -5.01 0.80
C ASP A 143 -27.50 -4.24 0.08
N THR A 144 -27.85 -4.70 -1.12
CA THR A 144 -28.95 -4.13 -1.91
C THR A 144 -30.31 -4.26 -1.22
N ASN A 145 -30.36 -4.98 -0.09
CA ASN A 145 -31.53 -5.09 0.79
C ASN A 145 -31.73 -3.91 1.74
N ASP A 146 -30.74 -3.04 1.94
CA ASP A 146 -30.87 -1.89 2.86
C ASP A 146 -31.72 -0.73 2.29
N LEU A 147 -32.23 -0.87 1.05
CA LEU A 147 -33.13 0.10 0.41
C LEU A 147 -34.62 -0.26 0.55
N ALA A 148 -34.95 -1.31 1.31
CA ALA A 148 -36.32 -1.74 1.57
C ALA A 148 -36.81 -1.44 3.01
N GLY A 149 -36.18 -0.48 3.69
CA GLY A 149 -36.55 -0.04 5.06
C GLY A 149 -37.21 1.33 5.09
#